data_AF-A0A5N6YYF3-F1
#
_entry.id   AF-A0A5N6YYF3-F1
#
_cell.length_a   1.000
_cell.length_b   1.000
_cell.length_c   1.000
_cell.angle_alpha   90.00
_cell.angle_beta   90.00
_cell.angle_gamma   90.00
#
_symmetry.space_group_name_H-M   'P 1'
#
loop_
_entity.id
_entity.type
_entity.pdbx_description
1 polymer ?
#
loop_
_entity_poly.entity_id
_entity_poly.type
_entity_poly.pdbx_seq_one_letter_code
_entity_poly.pdbx_strand_id
1 'polypeptide(L)'
;MSTFAFANSSEKVPGNGTLPAEFTIKAPSGTDVWSKPPSTESFNAPILYQTVPMNSFKRARVAFSAIWKDKYDQGGLILVLNSADGVRRWVKTGIEFTHGRPYLSTVTKDRFADWSLQPVPSGGGAATLEVVREPDNSLWIYLVEGVQKNPLREITWFFEEQDVQDLWVGLYAAKPSKEGEDLLVNFGHLIIDTA
;
A
#
# COMPACT_ATOMS: atom_id res chain seq x y z
N MET A 1 7.59 -21.24 1.70
CA MET A 1 6.48 -20.45 2.25
C MET A 1 7.00 -19.05 2.50
N SER A 2 6.44 -18.03 1.86
CA SER A 2 6.83 -16.65 2.12
C SER A 2 6.34 -16.25 3.52
N THR A 3 7.24 -15.75 4.36
CA THR A 3 6.91 -15.30 5.71
C THR A 3 6.76 -13.79 5.72
N PHE A 4 5.71 -13.29 6.37
CA PHE A 4 5.56 -11.85 6.56
C PHE A 4 6.65 -11.28 7.47
N ALA A 5 7.06 -10.05 7.19
CA ALA A 5 7.99 -9.27 7.98
C ALA A 5 7.55 -7.80 8.02
N PHE A 6 7.99 -7.07 9.03
CA PHE A 6 7.83 -5.62 9.10
C PHE A 6 9.07 -4.90 8.58
N ALA A 7 8.87 -3.91 7.71
CA ALA A 7 9.80 -2.81 7.52
C ALA A 7 9.35 -1.60 8.35
N ASN A 8 10.32 -0.85 8.89
CA ASN A 8 10.11 0.39 9.64
C ASN A 8 9.18 0.28 10.87
N SER A 9 9.03 -0.92 11.43
CA SER A 9 8.29 -1.13 12.67
C SER A 9 9.01 -2.18 13.51
N SER A 10 8.99 -1.99 14.83
CA SER A 10 9.47 -2.96 15.82
C SER A 10 8.35 -3.86 16.35
N GLU A 11 7.13 -3.71 15.84
CA GLU A 11 6.01 -4.58 16.20
C GLU A 11 6.25 -6.02 15.74
N LYS A 12 5.67 -6.97 16.48
CA LYS A 12 5.69 -8.38 16.08
C LYS A 12 4.69 -8.59 14.94
N VAL A 13 5.06 -9.42 13.97
CA VAL A 13 4.15 -9.84 12.90
C VAL A 13 2.88 -10.45 13.54
N PRO A 14 1.67 -10.00 13.15
CA PRO A 14 0.42 -10.51 13.71
C PRO A 14 0.30 -12.03 13.58
N GLY A 15 -0.31 -12.66 14.58
CA GLY A 15 -0.53 -14.11 14.61
C GLY A 15 0.75 -14.96 14.57
N ASN A 16 1.89 -14.41 15.05
CA ASN A 16 3.19 -15.09 15.10
C ASN A 16 3.67 -15.59 13.73
N GLY A 17 3.45 -14.81 12.67
CA GLY A 17 3.88 -15.11 11.31
C GLY A 17 2.80 -15.73 10.42
N THR A 18 1.70 -16.19 11.00
CA THR A 18 0.47 -16.55 10.26
C THR A 18 -0.58 -15.49 10.55
N LEU A 19 -0.88 -14.65 9.57
CA LEU A 19 -1.80 -13.53 9.79
C LEU A 19 -3.19 -14.05 10.20
N PRO A 20 -3.77 -13.48 11.27
CA PRO A 20 -5.17 -13.77 11.63
C PRO A 20 -6.13 -13.19 10.58
N ALA A 21 -7.41 -13.56 10.67
CA ALA A 21 -8.45 -13.08 9.76
C ALA A 21 -8.53 -11.54 9.71
N GLU A 22 -8.31 -10.91 10.86
CA GLU A 22 -8.21 -9.46 11.02
C GLU A 22 -7.03 -9.11 11.93
N PHE A 23 -6.32 -8.04 11.60
CA PHE A 23 -5.21 -7.51 12.39
C PHE A 23 -5.06 -6.00 12.18
N THR A 24 -4.28 -5.35 13.04
CA THR A 24 -4.06 -3.91 13.00
C THR A 24 -2.58 -3.62 12.73
N ILE A 25 -2.31 -2.60 11.92
CA ILE A 25 -0.99 -1.97 11.84
C ILE A 25 -1.10 -0.60 12.49
N LYS A 26 -0.19 -0.31 13.41
CA LYS A 26 -0.08 1.01 14.04
C LYS A 26 0.96 1.85 13.31
N ALA A 27 0.61 3.09 12.98
CA ALA A 27 1.51 4.08 12.40
C ALA A 27 1.78 5.21 13.40
N PRO A 28 3.02 5.32 13.90
CA PRO A 28 3.44 6.46 14.71
C PRO A 28 3.38 7.78 13.94
N SER A 29 3.21 8.89 14.66
CA SER A 29 3.28 10.23 14.08
C SER A 29 4.62 10.50 13.35
N GLY A 30 4.58 11.33 12.31
CA GLY A 30 5.74 11.65 11.47
C GLY A 30 6.19 10.54 10.51
N THR A 31 5.33 9.57 10.21
CA THR A 31 5.61 8.48 9.25
C THR A 31 4.97 8.74 7.88
N ASP A 32 5.69 8.41 6.79
CA ASP A 32 5.21 8.57 5.42
C ASP A 32 5.96 7.67 4.42
N VAL A 33 5.39 7.53 3.22
CA VAL A 33 6.01 6.97 2.02
C VAL A 33 5.80 7.96 0.88
N TRP A 34 6.79 8.82 0.64
CA TRP A 34 6.65 9.94 -0.28
C TRP A 34 7.99 10.36 -0.88
N SER A 35 7.96 10.84 -2.12
CA SER A 35 9.15 11.25 -2.86
C SER A 35 8.81 12.47 -3.70
N LYS A 36 9.38 13.64 -3.39
CA LYS A 36 9.11 14.89 -4.10
C LYS A 36 10.42 15.64 -4.35
N PRO A 37 10.67 16.07 -5.59
CA PRO A 37 11.86 16.85 -5.90
C PRO A 37 11.84 18.22 -5.18
N PRO A 38 13.01 18.80 -4.91
CA PRO A 38 14.34 18.31 -5.30
C PRO A 38 14.95 17.31 -4.30
N SER A 39 14.45 17.21 -3.07
CA SER A 39 15.15 16.48 -1.99
C SER A 39 14.25 15.88 -0.92
N THR A 40 12.92 15.93 -1.08
CA THR A 40 12.01 15.36 -0.08
C THR A 40 11.86 13.86 -0.34
N GLU A 41 12.32 13.04 0.59
CA GLU A 41 12.16 11.59 0.57
C GLU A 41 11.73 11.11 1.94
N SER A 42 10.69 10.29 1.98
CA SER A 42 10.25 9.57 3.17
C SER A 42 9.92 8.13 2.79
N PHE A 43 10.43 7.19 3.57
CA PHE A 43 10.13 5.78 3.46
C PHE A 43 10.24 5.14 4.86
N ASN A 44 9.58 5.75 5.84
CA ASN A 44 9.66 5.35 7.25
C ASN A 44 8.32 4.84 7.80
N ALA A 45 7.28 4.74 6.97
CA ALA A 45 6.01 4.14 7.37
C ALA A 45 6.16 2.63 7.66
N PRO A 46 5.48 2.11 8.70
CA PRO A 46 5.33 0.68 8.91
C PRO A 46 4.75 -0.02 7.69
N ILE A 47 5.46 -1.04 7.21
CA ILE A 47 5.04 -1.87 6.08
C ILE A 47 5.11 -3.34 6.51
N LEU A 48 3.96 -4.02 6.53
CA LEU A 48 3.88 -5.47 6.73
C LEU A 48 3.84 -6.14 5.36
N TYR A 49 4.89 -6.87 5.01
CA TYR A 49 5.04 -7.41 3.65
C TYR A 49 5.54 -8.84 3.65
N GLN A 50 5.34 -9.51 2.53
CA GLN A 50 6.10 -10.70 2.16
C GLN A 50 6.81 -10.46 0.83
N THR A 51 7.97 -11.09 0.66
CA THR A 51 8.71 -11.06 -0.60
C THR A 51 8.20 -12.18 -1.51
N VAL A 52 7.93 -11.84 -2.77
CA VAL A 52 7.53 -12.81 -3.81
C VAL A 52 8.34 -12.58 -5.09
N PRO A 53 8.64 -13.63 -5.88
CA PRO A 53 9.24 -13.47 -7.19
C PRO A 53 8.37 -12.59 -8.09
N MET A 54 8.95 -11.60 -8.76
CA MET A 54 8.23 -10.62 -9.59
C MET A 54 7.36 -11.28 -10.66
N ASN A 55 7.90 -12.32 -11.30
CA ASN A 55 7.21 -13.07 -12.35
C ASN A 55 6.10 -14.00 -11.83
N SER A 56 6.03 -14.23 -10.52
CA SER A 56 4.97 -15.04 -9.92
C SER A 56 3.75 -14.23 -9.51
N PHE A 57 3.88 -12.92 -9.28
CA PHE A 57 2.78 -12.12 -8.74
C PHE A 57 1.60 -12.04 -9.72
N LYS A 58 0.40 -12.37 -9.23
CA LYS A 58 -0.86 -12.25 -9.98
C LYS A 58 -1.75 -11.14 -9.43
N ARG A 59 -2.04 -11.18 -8.13
CA ARG A 59 -2.86 -10.15 -7.48
C ARG A 59 -2.66 -10.09 -5.98
N ALA A 60 -3.02 -8.95 -5.40
CA ALA A 60 -3.26 -8.82 -3.97
C ALA A 60 -4.56 -8.06 -3.71
N ARG A 61 -5.38 -8.53 -2.76
CA ARG A 61 -6.63 -7.89 -2.36
C ARG A 61 -6.66 -7.75 -0.84
N VAL A 62 -7.18 -6.64 -0.33
CA VAL A 62 -7.38 -6.46 1.10
C VAL A 62 -8.56 -5.55 1.38
N ALA A 63 -9.29 -5.84 2.46
CA ALA A 63 -10.25 -4.92 3.06
C ALA A 63 -9.60 -4.22 4.25
N PHE A 64 -9.81 -2.92 4.39
CA PHE A 64 -9.22 -2.15 5.48
C PHE A 64 -10.10 -1.00 5.91
N SER A 65 -9.91 -0.55 7.15
CA SER A 65 -10.62 0.59 7.72
C SER A 65 -9.81 1.27 8.81
N ALA A 66 -10.07 2.55 9.03
CA ALA A 66 -9.53 3.30 10.16
C ALA A 66 -10.44 4.49 10.49
N ILE A 67 -10.16 5.12 11.62
CA ILE A 67 -10.68 6.46 11.93
C ILE A 67 -9.71 7.48 11.33
N TRP A 68 -9.98 7.89 10.09
CA TRP A 68 -9.20 8.91 9.39
C TRP A 68 -9.54 10.29 9.92
N LYS A 69 -8.61 10.93 10.65
CA LYS A 69 -8.90 12.17 11.36
C LYS A 69 -7.90 13.27 11.05
N ASP A 70 -6.62 12.91 11.08
CA ASP A 70 -5.55 13.88 10.96
C ASP A 70 -5.10 13.99 9.50
N LYS A 71 -4.62 15.16 9.13
CA LYS A 71 -4.22 15.46 7.76
C LYS A 71 -3.15 14.47 7.31
N TYR A 72 -3.44 13.78 6.21
CA TYR A 72 -2.64 12.74 5.58
C TYR A 72 -2.55 11.41 6.33
N ASP A 73 -3.46 11.11 7.27
CA ASP A 73 -3.64 9.72 7.73
C ASP A 73 -3.86 8.81 6.51
N GLN A 74 -3.12 7.70 6.44
CA GLN A 74 -3.10 6.80 5.30
C GLN A 74 -3.08 5.33 5.71
N GLY A 75 -3.69 4.48 4.89
CA GLY A 75 -3.52 3.04 4.99
C GLY A 75 -4.04 2.28 3.78
N GLY A 76 -3.42 1.15 3.46
CA GLY A 76 -3.80 0.32 2.33
C GLY A 76 -2.72 -0.67 1.90
N LEU A 77 -2.66 -0.96 0.60
CA LEU A 77 -1.69 -1.85 -0.05
C LEU A 77 -0.44 -1.07 -0.50
N ILE A 78 0.70 -1.74 -0.45
CA ILE A 78 1.94 -1.24 -1.03
C ILE A 78 2.70 -2.36 -1.74
N LEU A 79 3.20 -2.05 -2.94
CA LEU A 79 4.16 -2.87 -3.66
C LEU A 79 5.49 -2.11 -3.73
N VAL A 80 6.61 -2.81 -3.47
CA VAL A 80 7.95 -2.20 -3.44
C VAL A 80 8.91 -3.02 -4.27
N LEU A 81 9.65 -2.34 -5.14
CA LEU A 81 10.75 -2.86 -5.93
C LEU A 81 12.04 -2.25 -5.37
N ASN A 82 12.95 -3.11 -4.91
CA ASN A 82 14.28 -2.70 -4.50
C ASN A 82 15.25 -3.07 -5.63
N SER A 83 15.61 -2.10 -6.45
CA SER A 83 16.52 -2.29 -7.58
C SER A 83 17.98 -2.39 -7.10
N ALA A 84 18.80 -3.10 -7.87
CA ALA A 84 20.21 -3.33 -7.54
C ALA A 84 21.05 -2.03 -7.52
N ASP A 85 20.60 -0.99 -8.22
CA ASP A 85 21.18 0.36 -8.21
C ASP A 85 20.87 1.15 -6.92
N GLY A 86 20.11 0.56 -5.99
CA GLY A 86 19.68 1.17 -4.74
C GLY A 86 18.47 2.11 -4.88
N VAL A 87 17.95 2.30 -6.09
CA VAL A 87 16.76 3.12 -6.33
C VAL A 87 15.53 2.29 -5.98
N ARG A 88 14.82 2.71 -4.93
CA ARG A 88 13.55 2.09 -4.56
C ARG A 88 12.41 2.66 -5.40
N ARG A 89 11.66 1.79 -6.06
CA ARG A 89 10.40 2.12 -6.73
C ARG A 89 9.24 1.50 -5.96
N TRP A 90 8.08 2.13 -5.99
CA TRP A 90 6.94 1.63 -5.23
C TRP A 90 5.62 2.14 -5.78
N VAL A 91 4.56 1.41 -5.47
CA VAL A 91 3.18 1.81 -5.67
C VAL A 91 2.46 1.61 -4.35
N LYS A 92 1.87 2.67 -3.80
CA LYS A 92 0.98 2.56 -2.64
C LYS A 92 -0.43 2.96 -3.05
N THR A 93 -1.42 2.25 -2.54
CA THR A 93 -2.83 2.58 -2.76
C THR A 93 -3.66 2.27 -1.54
N GLY A 94 -4.61 3.15 -1.22
CA GLY A 94 -5.31 3.09 0.04
C GLY A 94 -6.34 4.17 0.19
N ILE A 95 -6.72 4.43 1.44
CA ILE A 95 -7.39 5.66 1.81
C ILE A 95 -6.35 6.66 2.32
N GLU A 96 -6.54 7.93 1.97
CA GLU A 96 -5.78 9.06 2.49
C GLU A 96 -6.72 10.19 2.91
N PHE A 97 -6.53 10.72 4.13
CA PHE A 97 -7.31 11.83 4.64
C PHE A 97 -6.73 13.17 4.18
N THR A 98 -7.44 13.87 3.31
CA THR A 98 -7.02 15.19 2.84
C THR A 98 -8.25 16.02 2.49
N HIS A 99 -8.10 17.34 2.45
CA HIS A 99 -9.21 18.26 2.16
C HIS A 99 -10.46 18.02 3.07
N GLY A 100 -10.24 17.57 4.30
CA GLY A 100 -11.29 17.35 5.30
C GLY A 100 -12.12 16.08 5.12
N ARG A 101 -11.73 15.15 4.24
CA ARG A 101 -12.44 13.87 4.04
C ARG A 101 -11.52 12.74 3.55
N PRO A 102 -11.93 11.47 3.65
CA PRO A 102 -11.16 10.36 3.07
C PRO A 102 -11.26 10.34 1.54
N TYR A 103 -10.15 10.03 0.89
CA TYR A 103 -10.04 9.79 -0.54
C TYR A 103 -9.41 8.43 -0.81
N LEU A 104 -9.85 7.75 -1.87
CA LEU A 104 -9.04 6.72 -2.50
C LEU A 104 -7.81 7.39 -3.10
N SER A 105 -6.65 6.94 -2.67
CA SER A 105 -5.36 7.52 -3.03
C SER A 105 -4.51 6.44 -3.69
N THR A 106 -3.88 6.79 -4.80
CA THR A 106 -2.83 5.98 -5.42
C THR A 106 -1.64 6.87 -5.67
N VAL A 107 -0.49 6.43 -5.18
CA VAL A 107 0.79 7.08 -5.45
C VAL A 107 1.75 6.07 -6.08
N THR A 108 2.30 6.43 -7.22
CA THR A 108 3.27 5.62 -7.96
C THR A 108 4.60 6.37 -7.97
N LYS A 109 5.68 5.69 -7.64
CA LYS A 109 7.03 6.26 -7.61
C LYS A 109 7.94 5.40 -8.47
N ASP A 110 8.12 5.84 -9.70
CA ASP A 110 9.25 5.42 -10.55
C ASP A 110 10.45 6.33 -10.21
N ARG A 111 10.43 7.57 -10.69
CA ARG A 111 11.46 8.59 -10.37
C ARG A 111 11.10 9.41 -9.13
N PHE A 112 9.89 9.97 -9.12
CA PHE A 112 9.29 10.71 -8.00
C PHE A 112 7.83 10.31 -7.85
N ALA A 113 7.19 10.69 -6.74
CA ALA A 113 5.78 10.38 -6.49
C ALA A 113 4.87 11.12 -7.48
N ASP A 114 4.06 10.35 -8.22
CA ASP A 114 2.87 10.80 -8.94
C ASP A 114 1.64 10.34 -8.15
N TRP A 115 0.76 11.28 -7.81
CA TRP A 115 -0.35 11.09 -6.87
C TRP A 115 -1.69 11.40 -7.52
N SER A 116 -2.63 10.47 -7.34
CA SER A 116 -4.03 10.61 -7.75
C SER A 116 -4.98 10.44 -6.56
N LEU A 117 -6.08 11.17 -6.61
CA LEU A 117 -7.13 11.17 -5.59
C LEU A 117 -8.50 11.02 -6.24
N GLN A 118 -9.30 10.12 -5.69
CA GLN A 118 -10.72 9.99 -6.02
C GLN A 118 -11.53 9.99 -4.71
N PRO A 119 -12.68 10.67 -4.63
CA PRO A 119 -13.54 10.58 -3.46
C PRO A 119 -13.93 9.12 -3.19
N VAL A 120 -13.91 8.69 -1.93
CA VAL A 120 -14.45 7.38 -1.55
C VAL A 120 -15.96 7.40 -1.86
N PRO A 121 -16.50 6.53 -2.73
CA PRO A 121 -17.91 6.61 -3.14
C PRO A 121 -18.90 6.55 -1.98
N SER A 122 -18.62 5.72 -0.98
CA SER A 122 -19.44 5.60 0.24
C SER A 122 -19.28 6.79 1.21
N GLY A 123 -18.26 7.64 1.03
CA GLY A 123 -17.82 8.64 2.00
C GLY A 123 -17.30 8.05 3.31
N GLY A 124 -17.23 6.71 3.42
CA GLY A 124 -16.88 6.00 4.63
C GLY A 124 -15.37 5.86 4.86
N GLY A 125 -15.02 5.31 6.01
CA GLY A 125 -13.63 5.05 6.42
C GLY A 125 -13.10 3.66 6.05
N ALA A 126 -13.79 2.92 5.18
CA ALA A 126 -13.42 1.57 4.79
C ALA A 126 -13.41 1.41 3.27
N ALA A 127 -12.49 0.59 2.76
CA ALA A 127 -12.41 0.23 1.35
C ALA A 127 -11.89 -1.21 1.20
N THR A 128 -12.22 -1.83 0.07
CA THR A 128 -11.53 -3.04 -0.40
C THR A 128 -10.83 -2.69 -1.70
N LEU A 129 -9.51 -2.85 -1.73
CA LEU A 129 -8.70 -2.60 -2.93
C LEU A 129 -8.09 -3.90 -3.42
N GLU A 130 -7.97 -4.00 -4.74
CA GLU A 130 -7.26 -5.08 -5.39
C GLU A 130 -6.25 -4.52 -6.39
N VAL A 131 -5.02 -5.02 -6.31
CA VAL A 131 -3.98 -4.78 -7.30
C VAL A 131 -3.77 -6.06 -8.12
N VAL A 132 -3.71 -5.95 -9.45
CA VAL A 132 -3.67 -7.10 -10.37
C VAL A 132 -2.61 -6.85 -11.43
N ARG A 133 -1.84 -7.89 -11.76
CA ARG A 133 -1.06 -7.94 -13.00
C ARG A 133 -1.96 -8.47 -14.10
N GLU A 134 -2.33 -7.61 -15.04
CA GLU A 134 -3.22 -7.97 -16.15
C GLU A 134 -2.44 -8.66 -17.29
N PRO A 135 -3.12 -9.32 -18.26
CA PRO A 135 -2.47 -10.09 -19.33
C PRO A 135 -1.50 -9.31 -20.22
N ASP A 136 -1.66 -7.99 -20.30
CA ASP A 136 -0.77 -7.08 -21.05
C ASP A 136 0.47 -6.64 -20.26
N ASN A 137 0.70 -7.25 -19.09
CA ASN A 137 1.79 -6.96 -18.16
C ASN A 137 1.67 -5.62 -17.40
N SER A 138 0.53 -4.92 -17.49
CA SER A 138 0.30 -3.71 -16.69
C SER A 138 -0.14 -4.05 -15.25
N LEU A 139 0.20 -3.17 -14.31
CA LEU A 139 -0.33 -3.22 -12.94
C LEU A 139 -1.59 -2.36 -12.86
N TRP A 140 -2.73 -2.99 -12.58
CA TRP A 140 -4.00 -2.30 -12.36
C TRP A 140 -4.38 -2.26 -10.90
N ILE A 141 -5.04 -1.17 -10.52
CA ILE A 141 -5.62 -0.96 -9.20
C ILE A 141 -7.13 -0.80 -9.35
N TYR A 142 -7.87 -1.60 -8.58
CA TYR A 142 -9.33 -1.62 -8.57
C TYR A 142 -9.87 -1.34 -7.17
N LEU A 143 -10.93 -0.53 -7.10
CA LEU A 143 -11.86 -0.52 -5.99
C LEU A 143 -12.82 -1.71 -6.14
N VAL A 144 -12.96 -2.52 -5.10
CA VAL A 144 -13.87 -3.67 -5.09
C VAL A 144 -15.11 -3.32 -4.28
N GLU A 145 -16.27 -3.34 -4.92
CA GLU A 145 -17.58 -3.08 -4.31
C GLU A 145 -18.51 -4.27 -4.59
N GLY A 146 -18.62 -5.15 -3.60
CA GLY A 146 -19.31 -6.43 -3.75
C GLY A 146 -18.64 -7.30 -4.82
N VAL A 147 -19.31 -7.49 -5.95
CA VAL A 147 -18.80 -8.26 -7.11
C VAL A 147 -18.18 -7.37 -8.19
N GLN A 148 -18.34 -6.05 -8.10
CA GLN A 148 -17.84 -5.11 -9.09
C GLN A 148 -16.39 -4.72 -8.79
N LYS A 149 -15.59 -4.57 -9.85
CA LYS A 149 -14.24 -3.99 -9.80
C LYS A 149 -14.23 -2.70 -10.60
N ASN A 150 -14.08 -1.58 -9.92
CA ASN A 150 -14.02 -0.25 -10.51
C ASN A 150 -12.55 0.16 -10.71
N PRO A 151 -12.07 0.36 -11.95
CA PRO A 151 -10.68 0.73 -12.20
C PRO A 151 -10.35 2.10 -11.62
N LEU A 152 -9.22 2.21 -10.93
CA LEU A 152 -8.70 3.46 -10.37
C LEU A 152 -7.44 3.94 -11.08
N ARG A 153 -6.51 3.03 -11.39
CA ARG A 153 -5.22 3.36 -11.98
C ARG A 153 -4.67 2.19 -12.78
N GLU A 154 -4.11 2.51 -13.95
CA GLU A 154 -3.23 1.65 -14.73
C GLU A 154 -1.79 2.15 -14.59
N ILE A 155 -0.84 1.22 -14.43
CA ILE A 155 0.58 1.50 -14.24
C ILE A 155 1.37 0.56 -15.14
N THR A 156 1.95 1.11 -16.21
CA THR A 156 2.56 0.33 -17.29
C THR A 156 4.04 0.03 -17.08
N TRP A 157 4.71 0.71 -16.15
CA TRP A 157 6.16 0.55 -15.93
C TRP A 157 6.50 -0.52 -14.88
N PHE A 158 5.56 -0.90 -14.01
CA PHE A 158 5.87 -1.60 -12.75
C PHE A 158 6.57 -2.95 -12.95
N PHE A 159 6.16 -3.72 -13.95
CA PHE A 159 6.73 -5.05 -14.23
C PHE A 159 7.81 -5.04 -15.33
N GLU A 160 8.19 -3.86 -15.83
CA GLU A 160 9.22 -3.70 -16.88
C GLU A 160 10.64 -3.54 -16.31
N GLU A 161 10.78 -3.59 -14.97
CA GLU A 161 12.05 -3.44 -14.25
C GLU A 161 12.90 -4.72 -14.33
N GLN A 162 13.69 -4.85 -15.40
CA GLN A 162 14.46 -6.08 -15.72
C GLN A 162 15.48 -6.50 -14.65
N ASP A 163 16.01 -5.54 -13.87
CA ASP A 163 17.00 -5.79 -12.84
C ASP A 163 16.39 -6.19 -11.47
N VAL A 164 15.07 -6.31 -11.39
CA VAL A 164 14.34 -6.65 -10.16
C VAL A 164 13.77 -8.07 -10.25
N GLN A 165 14.24 -8.96 -9.38
CA GLN A 165 13.80 -10.36 -9.36
C GLN A 165 12.63 -10.60 -8.41
N ASP A 166 12.54 -9.81 -7.34
CA ASP A 166 11.55 -9.96 -6.28
C ASP A 166 10.87 -8.63 -5.97
N LEU A 167 9.59 -8.67 -5.58
CA LEU A 167 8.90 -7.53 -5.02
C LEU A 167 8.40 -7.80 -3.60
N TRP A 168 8.26 -6.72 -2.84
CA TRP A 168 7.47 -6.75 -1.62
C TRP A 168 6.01 -6.55 -1.97
N VAL A 169 5.15 -7.44 -1.49
CA VAL A 169 3.69 -7.28 -1.52
C VAL A 169 3.24 -7.15 -0.07
N GLY A 170 2.62 -6.02 0.26
CA GLY A 170 2.29 -5.75 1.65
C GLY A 170 1.23 -4.70 1.88
N LEU A 171 1.09 -4.38 3.16
CA LEU A 171 0.15 -3.43 3.71
C LEU A 171 0.94 -2.34 4.43
N TYR A 172 0.43 -1.11 4.39
CA TYR A 172 1.07 0.01 5.07
C TYR A 172 0.04 0.83 5.84
N ALA A 173 0.54 1.51 6.87
CA ALA A 173 -0.16 2.59 7.53
C ALA A 173 0.83 3.75 7.69
N ALA A 174 0.38 4.99 7.50
CA ALA A 174 1.24 6.16 7.66
C ALA A 174 0.47 7.32 8.31
N LYS A 175 1.18 8.06 9.17
CA LYS A 175 0.68 9.27 9.83
C LYS A 175 1.72 10.39 9.67
N PRO A 176 1.68 11.16 8.57
CA PRO A 176 2.64 12.22 8.32
C PRO A 176 2.50 13.38 9.30
N SER A 177 1.29 13.61 9.82
CA SER A 177 1.06 14.54 10.93
C SER A 177 1.95 14.17 12.11
N LYS A 178 2.57 15.19 12.72
CA LYS A 178 3.33 15.05 13.99
C LYS A 178 2.45 15.24 15.22
N GLU A 179 1.17 15.51 15.00
CA GLU A 179 0.18 15.77 16.03
C GLU A 179 -0.84 14.62 16.08
N GLY A 180 -1.46 14.44 17.25
CA GLY A 180 -2.44 13.39 17.49
C GLY A 180 -1.82 12.05 17.92
N GLU A 181 -2.70 11.12 18.27
CA GLU A 181 -2.33 9.75 18.64
C GLU A 181 -1.90 8.94 17.40
N ASP A 182 -1.21 7.84 17.63
CA ASP A 182 -0.86 6.87 16.58
C ASP A 182 -2.10 6.45 15.79
N LEU A 183 -1.95 6.34 14.47
CA LEU A 183 -3.01 5.87 13.60
C LEU A 183 -3.09 4.33 13.66
N LEU A 184 -4.28 3.80 13.91
CA LEU A 184 -4.56 2.36 13.85
C LEU A 184 -5.35 2.04 12.59
N VAL A 185 -4.77 1.24 11.70
CA VAL A 185 -5.44 0.76 10.49
C VAL A 185 -5.73 -0.73 10.64
N ASN A 186 -7.00 -1.09 10.58
CA ASN A 186 -7.47 -2.46 10.65
C ASN A 186 -7.51 -3.05 9.25
N PHE A 187 -6.96 -4.24 9.09
CA PHE A 187 -6.91 -5.01 7.85
C PHE A 187 -7.61 -6.35 8.04
N GLY A 188 -8.25 -6.83 6.99
CA GLY A 188 -8.86 -8.15 6.93
C GLY A 188 -8.97 -8.64 5.49
N HIS A 189 -9.29 -9.92 5.34
CA HIS A 189 -9.48 -10.55 4.03
C HIS A 189 -8.29 -10.36 3.06
N LEU A 190 -7.05 -10.35 3.59
CA LEU A 190 -5.86 -10.28 2.76
C LEU A 190 -5.74 -11.55 1.90
N ILE A 191 -5.63 -11.35 0.59
CA ILE A 191 -5.35 -12.39 -0.40
C ILE A 191 -4.12 -11.94 -1.17
N ILE A 192 -3.12 -12.83 -1.32
CA ILE A 192 -1.99 -12.63 -2.23
C ILE A 192 -1.87 -13.90 -3.05
N ASP A 193 -2.13 -13.79 -4.35
CA ASP A 193 -2.05 -14.90 -5.28
C ASP A 193 -0.77 -14.80 -6.10
N THR A 194 -0.02 -15.90 -6.13
CA THR A 194 1.16 -16.08 -6.99
C THR A 194 0.96 -17.27 -7.94
N ALA A 195 1.79 -17.35 -8.98
CA ALA A 195 1.87 -18.50 -9.89
C ALA A 195 2.53 -19.71 -9.24
#